data_AF-A0A9F3QUC9-F1
#
_entry.id   AF-A0A9F3QUC9-F1
#
_cell.length_a   1.000
_cell.length_b   1.000
_cell.length_c   1.000
_cell.angle_alpha   90.00
_cell.angle_beta   90.00
_cell.angle_gamma   90.00
#
_symmetry.space_group_name_H-M   'P 1'
#
loop_
_entity.id
_entity.type
_entity.pdbx_description
1 polymer ?
#
loop_
_entity_poly.entity_id
_entity_poly.type
_entity_poly.pdbx_seq_one_letter_code
_entity_poly.pdbx_strand_id
1 'polypeptide(L)'
;MKIKNQHSRAWIASPLVWGLAYEGLPNVPTSLFLFPFSLFLCKLQRVLFVSDPCTLEINGVVFGLTSSDLLFHMGAEEISSSSNLQDRFSRILRHILTQRSYYPLYPPPEEMNVDYENFYPHASLPVTPDLLITPSDLKYFIKDVLGCVCMNPSRLTKGQVGGCYGQVWVQPQACGAERKSPCIAAQVIKI
;
A
#
# COMPACT_ATOMS: atom_id res chain seq x y z
N MET A 1 -10.19 -52.92 -9.00
CA MET A 1 -9.28 -51.76 -9.12
C MET A 1 -9.92 -50.77 -10.08
N LYS A 2 -10.58 -49.72 -9.56
CA LYS A 2 -11.41 -48.79 -10.35
C LYS A 2 -11.15 -47.38 -9.83
N ILE A 3 -10.40 -46.60 -10.60
CA ILE A 3 -10.06 -45.21 -10.28
C ILE A 3 -11.27 -44.37 -10.69
N LYS A 4 -11.92 -43.71 -9.73
CA LYS A 4 -12.98 -42.72 -9.98
C LYS A 4 -12.35 -41.32 -9.99
N ASN A 5 -12.46 -40.70 -11.15
CA ASN A 5 -12.25 -39.29 -11.42
C ASN A 5 -13.26 -38.46 -10.59
N GLN A 6 -12.82 -37.45 -9.84
CA GLN A 6 -13.73 -36.49 -9.19
C GLN A 6 -13.31 -35.05 -9.49
N HIS A 7 -14.32 -34.30 -9.90
CA HIS A 7 -14.33 -32.91 -10.34
C HIS A 7 -13.87 -31.93 -9.25
N SER A 8 -12.96 -31.03 -9.59
CA SER A 8 -12.70 -29.82 -8.81
C SER A 8 -13.70 -28.73 -9.20
N ARG A 9 -14.79 -28.60 -8.43
CA ARG A 9 -15.65 -27.41 -8.43
C ARG A 9 -14.96 -26.33 -7.58
N ALA A 10 -14.67 -25.19 -8.19
CA ALA A 10 -14.24 -23.99 -7.49
C ALA A 10 -15.35 -23.49 -6.56
N TRP A 11 -15.09 -23.47 -5.26
CA TRP A 11 -15.93 -22.79 -4.28
C TRP A 11 -15.45 -21.34 -4.17
N ILE A 12 -16.28 -20.40 -4.61
CA ILE A 12 -16.15 -18.99 -4.20
C ILE A 12 -16.58 -18.97 -2.72
N ALA A 13 -15.61 -19.01 -1.81
CA ALA A 13 -15.89 -19.02 -0.38
C ALA A 13 -16.24 -17.61 0.11
N SER A 14 -17.44 -17.51 0.71
CA SER A 14 -18.00 -16.35 1.39
C SER A 14 -17.17 -15.93 2.62
N PRO A 15 -17.19 -14.65 3.06
CA PRO A 15 -16.29 -14.10 4.10
C PRO A 15 -16.41 -14.71 5.51
N LEU A 16 -17.33 -15.64 5.76
CA LEU A 16 -17.66 -16.12 7.10
C LEU A 16 -16.86 -17.34 7.57
N VAL A 17 -15.98 -17.92 6.74
CA VAL A 17 -15.22 -19.14 7.10
C VAL A 17 -13.83 -18.82 7.70
N TRP A 18 -13.43 -17.55 7.72
CA TRP A 18 -12.07 -17.14 8.12
C TRP A 18 -11.78 -17.21 9.63
N GLY A 19 -12.78 -17.50 10.47
CA GLY A 19 -12.63 -17.54 11.94
C GLY A 19 -11.99 -18.81 12.51
N LEU A 20 -11.81 -19.89 11.73
CA LEU A 20 -11.43 -21.20 12.28
C LEU A 20 -10.00 -21.67 11.96
N ALA A 21 -9.21 -20.91 11.21
CA ALA A 21 -7.86 -21.33 10.81
C ALA A 21 -6.72 -20.86 11.73
N TYR A 22 -7.02 -20.16 12.84
CA TYR A 22 -6.01 -19.53 13.69
C TYR A 22 -5.91 -20.10 15.12
N GLU A 23 -6.70 -21.11 15.48
CA GLU A 23 -6.50 -21.85 16.72
C GLU A 23 -5.40 -22.91 16.53
N GLY A 24 -4.13 -22.56 16.82
CA GLY A 24 -3.09 -23.59 16.93
C GLY A 24 -1.63 -23.17 16.83
N LEU A 25 -1.27 -21.91 16.56
CA LEU A 25 0.13 -21.49 16.49
C LEU A 25 0.53 -20.65 17.71
N PRO A 26 1.45 -21.12 18.57
CA PRO A 26 1.90 -20.35 19.71
C PRO A 26 2.76 -19.16 19.23
N ASN A 27 2.40 -17.95 19.68
CA ASN A 27 3.11 -16.66 19.48
C ASN A 27 2.84 -15.88 18.18
N VAL A 28 1.62 -15.90 17.66
CA VAL A 28 1.19 -14.91 16.64
C VAL A 28 0.67 -13.64 17.35
N PRO A 29 1.30 -12.45 17.22
CA PRO A 29 0.60 -11.21 17.51
C PRO A 29 -0.54 -11.09 16.50
N THR A 30 -1.77 -11.05 17.01
CA THR A 30 -3.05 -11.17 16.30
C THR A 30 -3.37 -10.06 15.29
N SER A 31 -2.43 -9.18 14.93
CA SER A 31 -2.74 -7.89 14.31
C SER A 31 -2.01 -7.56 13.00
N LEU A 32 -1.41 -8.55 12.33
CA LEU A 32 -0.80 -8.38 11.00
C LEU A 32 -1.53 -9.23 9.95
N PHE A 33 -2.38 -8.61 9.14
CA PHE A 33 -3.02 -9.23 7.98
C PHE A 33 -2.46 -8.62 6.69
N LEU A 34 -2.18 -9.46 5.69
CA LEU A 34 -1.60 -9.06 4.40
C LEU A 34 -2.59 -9.40 3.28
N PHE A 35 -2.82 -8.48 2.34
CA PHE A 35 -3.73 -8.66 1.20
C PHE A 35 -3.01 -8.37 -0.13
N PRO A 36 -3.25 -9.10 -1.23
CA PRO A 36 -3.65 -10.50 -1.37
C PRO A 36 -2.42 -11.40 -1.67
N PHE A 37 -2.44 -12.61 -1.11
CA PHE A 37 -1.56 -13.74 -1.43
C PHE A 37 -0.06 -13.61 -1.10
N SER A 38 0.34 -14.48 -0.17
CA SER A 38 1.70 -14.78 0.25
C SER A 38 2.69 -14.94 -0.92
N LEU A 39 3.59 -13.97 -1.11
CA LEU A 39 4.94 -14.24 -1.58
C LEU A 39 5.91 -14.08 -0.41
N PHE A 40 6.44 -15.22 0.05
CA PHE A 40 7.57 -15.35 0.97
C PHE A 40 7.57 -14.43 2.21
N LEU A 41 6.67 -14.69 3.15
CA LEU A 41 6.87 -14.21 4.52
C LEU A 41 7.96 -15.05 5.21
N CYS A 42 9.21 -14.61 5.11
CA CYS A 42 10.26 -15.09 6.02
C CYS A 42 10.22 -14.23 7.29
N LYS A 43 9.66 -14.78 8.37
CA LYS A 43 9.57 -14.06 9.65
C LYS A 43 10.72 -14.50 10.55
N LEU A 44 11.66 -13.60 10.79
CA LEU A 44 12.52 -13.66 11.97
C LEU A 44 11.84 -12.88 13.09
N GLN A 45 12.18 -13.14 14.35
CA GLN A 45 11.46 -12.62 15.54
C GLN A 45 11.22 -11.09 15.54
N ARG A 46 12.02 -10.31 14.79
CA ARG A 46 11.92 -8.84 14.65
C ARG A 46 11.98 -8.33 13.20
N VAL A 47 11.96 -9.21 12.20
CA VAL A 47 12.11 -8.83 10.79
C VAL A 47 11.02 -9.49 9.96
N LEU A 48 10.34 -8.68 9.16
CA LEU A 48 9.32 -9.10 8.21
C LEU A 48 9.77 -8.69 6.81
N PHE A 49 9.96 -9.66 5.92
CA PHE A 49 10.15 -9.40 4.50
C PHE A 49 8.79 -9.37 3.82
N VAL A 50 8.58 -8.37 2.95
CA VAL A 50 7.34 -8.14 2.20
C VAL A 50 7.67 -7.85 0.74
N SER A 51 6.70 -8.03 -0.15
CA SER A 51 6.81 -7.67 -1.56
C SER A 51 6.81 -6.15 -1.78
N ASP A 52 7.19 -5.75 -2.99
CA ASP A 52 6.96 -4.39 -3.49
C ASP A 52 6.12 -4.47 -4.79
N PRO A 53 4.95 -3.80 -4.84
CA PRO A 53 4.25 -3.12 -3.75
C PRO A 53 3.69 -4.11 -2.70
N CYS A 54 3.22 -3.60 -1.57
CA CYS A 54 2.46 -4.40 -0.61
C CYS A 54 1.38 -3.61 0.15
N THR A 55 0.30 -4.30 0.52
CA THR A 55 -0.70 -3.83 1.48
C THR A 55 -0.54 -4.59 2.79
N LEU A 56 -0.26 -3.86 3.88
CA LEU A 56 -0.04 -4.42 5.21
C LEU A 56 -1.02 -3.81 6.20
N GLU A 57 -1.67 -4.64 7.00
CA GLU A 57 -2.44 -4.19 8.15
C GLU A 57 -1.55 -4.25 9.41
N ILE A 58 -1.47 -3.16 10.17
CA ILE A 58 -0.79 -3.11 11.48
C ILE A 58 -1.77 -2.58 12.52
N ASN A 59 -2.14 -3.42 13.48
CA ASN A 59 -3.06 -3.03 14.57
C ASN A 59 -4.38 -2.42 14.05
N GLY A 60 -4.97 -3.01 13.00
CA GLY A 60 -6.23 -2.52 12.42
C GLY A 60 -6.09 -1.30 11.52
N VAL A 61 -4.86 -0.89 11.17
CA VAL A 61 -4.59 0.24 10.27
C VAL A 61 -3.98 -0.29 8.99
N VAL A 62 -4.59 0.04 7.84
CA VAL A 62 -4.15 -0.47 6.54
C VAL A 62 -3.13 0.48 5.91
N PHE A 63 -1.93 -0.05 5.67
CA PHE A 63 -0.83 0.61 4.99
C PHE A 63 -0.71 0.13 3.56
N GLY A 64 -0.67 1.06 2.61
CA GLY A 64 -0.21 0.82 1.25
C GLY A 64 1.23 1.26 1.11
N LEU A 65 2.11 0.35 0.69
CA LEU A 65 3.54 0.60 0.53
C LEU A 65 3.95 0.34 -0.92
N THR A 66 4.75 1.24 -1.47
CA THR A 66 5.44 1.04 -2.75
C THR A 66 6.82 1.69 -2.68
N SER A 67 7.81 1.12 -3.36
CA SER A 67 9.16 1.71 -3.49
C SER A 67 9.37 2.42 -4.83
N SER A 68 8.48 2.19 -5.80
CA SER A 68 8.54 2.79 -7.14
C SER A 68 8.24 4.30 -7.08
N ASP A 69 8.94 5.10 -7.88
CA ASP A 69 8.76 6.57 -7.93
C ASP A 69 7.52 6.99 -8.76
N LEU A 70 6.36 6.45 -8.37
CA LEU A 70 5.10 6.60 -9.07
C LEU A 70 4.67 8.07 -9.20
N LEU A 71 4.92 8.87 -8.16
CA LEU A 71 4.55 10.28 -8.16
C LEU A 71 5.33 11.08 -9.19
N PHE A 72 6.62 10.77 -9.36
CA PHE A 72 7.45 11.40 -10.36
C PHE A 72 7.03 10.98 -11.77
N HIS A 73 6.80 9.69 -11.99
CA HIS A 73 6.38 9.15 -13.28
C HIS A 73 5.02 9.70 -13.73
N MET A 74 3.96 9.53 -12.91
CA MET A 74 2.63 10.07 -13.24
C MET A 74 2.66 11.60 -13.31
N GLY A 75 3.51 12.24 -12.52
CA GLY A 75 3.72 13.68 -12.60
C GLY A 75 4.15 14.10 -14.00
N ALA A 76 5.14 13.43 -14.59
CA ALA A 76 5.67 13.79 -15.89
C ALA A 76 4.64 13.72 -17.03
N GLU A 77 3.64 12.85 -16.91
CA GLU A 77 2.64 12.59 -17.97
C GLU A 77 1.24 13.15 -17.65
N GLU A 78 0.97 13.64 -16.44
CA GLU A 78 -0.33 14.22 -16.08
C GLU A 78 -0.59 15.53 -16.84
N ILE A 79 -1.78 15.62 -17.43
CA ILE A 79 -2.31 16.86 -18.01
C ILE A 79 -3.53 17.32 -17.21
N SER A 80 -3.64 18.64 -17.00
CA SER A 80 -4.75 19.24 -16.28
C SER A 80 -5.27 20.47 -17.02
N SER A 81 -6.59 20.61 -17.10
CA SER A 81 -7.25 21.83 -17.60
C SER A 81 -7.31 22.96 -16.56
N SER A 82 -6.91 22.71 -15.31
CA SER A 82 -7.01 23.68 -14.22
C SER A 82 -5.78 24.61 -14.16
N SER A 83 -6.03 25.93 -14.20
CA SER A 83 -5.00 26.96 -14.33
C SER A 83 -4.47 27.50 -12.99
N ASN A 84 -4.00 26.65 -12.07
CA ASN A 84 -3.24 27.03 -10.85
C ASN A 84 -3.95 27.17 -9.48
N LEU A 85 -4.86 26.26 -9.08
CA LEU A 85 -5.23 26.16 -7.65
C LEU A 85 -5.31 24.74 -7.07
N GLN A 86 -5.38 23.71 -7.90
CA GLN A 86 -5.37 22.34 -7.38
C GLN A 86 -3.94 21.85 -7.23
N ASP A 87 -3.63 21.32 -6.06
CA ASP A 87 -2.35 20.69 -5.76
C ASP A 87 -2.13 19.48 -6.67
N ARG A 88 -1.10 19.55 -7.51
CA ARG A 88 -0.74 18.52 -8.49
C ARG A 88 -0.58 17.15 -7.82
N PHE A 89 0.06 17.09 -6.65
CA PHE A 89 0.24 15.82 -5.93
C PHE A 89 -1.08 15.25 -5.43
N SER A 90 -1.98 16.06 -4.86
CA SER A 90 -3.32 15.60 -4.51
C SER A 90 -4.12 15.05 -5.70
N ARG A 91 -3.96 15.60 -6.91
CA ARG A 91 -4.61 15.05 -8.12
C ARG A 91 -4.01 13.69 -8.51
N ILE A 92 -2.68 13.58 -8.55
CA ILE A 92 -2.00 12.31 -8.85
C ILE A 92 -2.38 11.23 -7.84
N LEU A 93 -2.35 11.54 -6.54
CA LEU A 93 -2.78 10.63 -5.48
C LEU A 93 -4.25 10.23 -5.62
N ARG A 94 -5.11 11.15 -6.04
CA ARG A 94 -6.50 10.81 -6.35
C ARG A 94 -6.58 9.80 -7.48
N HIS A 95 -5.81 9.96 -8.56
CA HIS A 95 -5.77 8.98 -9.65
C HIS A 95 -5.33 7.60 -9.16
N ILE A 96 -4.28 7.52 -8.34
CA ILE A 96 -3.78 6.26 -7.76
C ILE A 96 -4.89 5.56 -6.96
N LEU A 97 -5.55 6.28 -6.06
CA LEU A 97 -6.60 5.72 -5.19
C LEU A 97 -7.87 5.32 -5.97
N THR A 98 -8.26 6.08 -7.00
CA THR A 98 -9.46 5.76 -7.79
C THR A 98 -9.23 4.64 -8.79
N GLN A 99 -8.03 4.52 -9.35
CA GLN A 99 -7.65 3.45 -10.28
C GLN A 99 -7.37 2.12 -9.58
N ARG A 100 -7.25 2.14 -8.23
CA ARG A 100 -7.05 0.94 -7.40
C ARG A 100 -5.86 0.08 -7.84
N SER A 101 -4.80 0.72 -8.28
CA SER A 101 -3.54 0.09 -8.66
C SER A 101 -2.39 0.85 -8.02
N TYR A 102 -1.38 0.12 -7.57
CA TYR A 102 -0.12 0.69 -7.12
C TYR A 102 0.71 1.29 -8.26
N TYR A 103 0.38 1.01 -9.52
CA TYR A 103 1.03 1.62 -10.67
C TYR A 103 0.06 1.71 -11.86
N PRO A 104 -0.80 2.74 -11.92
CA PRO A 104 -1.79 2.86 -12.99
C PRO A 104 -1.25 3.50 -14.28
N LEU A 105 -0.03 4.03 -14.30
CA LEU A 105 0.57 4.62 -15.49
C LEU A 105 0.90 3.53 -16.52
N TYR A 106 0.41 3.71 -17.74
CA TYR A 106 0.68 2.81 -18.85
C TYR A 106 0.79 3.60 -20.17
N PRO A 107 1.85 3.39 -20.97
CA PRO A 107 3.01 2.53 -20.70
C PRO A 107 3.86 3.03 -19.52
N PRO A 108 4.60 2.17 -18.80
CA PRO A 108 5.60 2.61 -17.85
C PRO A 108 6.73 3.36 -18.57
N PRO A 109 7.44 4.27 -17.89
CA PRO A 109 8.60 4.94 -18.44
C PRO A 109 9.69 3.92 -18.79
N GLU A 110 10.56 4.27 -19.73
CA GLU A 110 11.59 3.36 -20.27
C GLU A 110 12.51 2.76 -19.19
N GLU A 111 12.68 3.46 -18.08
CA GLU A 111 13.50 3.07 -16.94
C GLU A 111 12.86 1.96 -16.07
N MET A 112 11.56 1.68 -16.26
CA MET A 112 10.78 0.78 -15.43
C MET A 112 10.26 -0.43 -16.23
N ASN A 113 10.72 -1.62 -15.83
CA ASN A 113 10.25 -2.88 -16.39
C ASN A 113 9.05 -3.41 -15.57
N VAL A 114 7.95 -3.72 -16.25
CA VAL A 114 6.75 -4.28 -15.62
C VAL A 114 6.41 -5.62 -16.26
N ASP A 115 6.41 -6.67 -15.46
CA ASP A 115 5.82 -7.96 -15.82
C ASP A 115 4.31 -7.91 -15.56
N TYR A 116 3.51 -7.70 -16.60
CA TYR A 116 2.07 -7.52 -16.48
C TYR A 116 1.33 -8.76 -15.97
N GLU A 117 1.85 -9.96 -16.25
CA GLU A 117 1.22 -11.20 -15.81
C GLU A 117 1.26 -11.31 -14.29
N ASN A 118 2.39 -10.94 -13.69
CA ASN A 118 2.55 -10.90 -12.25
C ASN A 118 2.02 -9.59 -11.60
N PHE A 119 1.99 -8.49 -12.36
CA PHE A 119 1.51 -7.19 -11.87
C PHE A 119 0.03 -7.22 -11.53
N TYR A 120 -0.82 -7.74 -12.42
CA TYR A 120 -2.28 -7.72 -12.26
C TYR A 120 -2.77 -8.34 -10.92
N PRO A 121 -2.32 -9.55 -10.52
CA PRO A 121 -2.73 -10.14 -9.25
C PRO A 121 -2.11 -9.50 -8.00
N HIS A 122 -0.94 -8.87 -8.09
CA HIS A 122 -0.17 -8.46 -6.91
C HIS A 122 -0.08 -6.95 -6.68
N ALA A 123 -0.28 -6.12 -7.70
CA ALA A 123 -0.14 -4.67 -7.63
C ALA A 123 -1.48 -3.91 -7.62
N SER A 124 -2.58 -4.61 -7.35
CA SER A 124 -3.90 -3.99 -7.14
C SER A 124 -4.04 -3.51 -5.69
N LEU A 125 -4.71 -2.38 -5.47
CA LEU A 125 -5.10 -1.91 -4.14
C LEU A 125 -6.40 -2.62 -3.73
N PRO A 126 -6.37 -3.56 -2.77
CA PRO A 126 -7.55 -4.35 -2.40
C PRO A 126 -8.63 -3.49 -1.72
N VAL A 127 -8.19 -2.47 -0.97
CA VAL A 127 -9.00 -1.44 -0.31
C VAL A 127 -8.31 -0.10 -0.46
N THR A 128 -9.03 1.00 -0.24
CA THR A 128 -8.38 2.30 -0.02
C THR A 128 -7.61 2.22 1.31
N PRO A 129 -6.27 2.31 1.30
CA PRO A 129 -5.49 2.22 2.53
C PRO A 129 -5.78 3.43 3.43
N ASP A 130 -5.60 3.26 4.74
CA ASP A 130 -5.66 4.39 5.67
C ASP A 130 -4.42 5.28 5.53
N LEU A 131 -3.27 4.68 5.21
CA LEU A 131 -2.03 5.38 4.96
C LEU A 131 -1.31 4.83 3.72
N LEU A 132 -0.98 5.70 2.77
CA LEU A 132 -0.27 5.36 1.54
C LEU A 132 1.13 5.99 1.57
N ILE A 133 2.17 5.16 1.62
CA ILE A 133 3.57 5.61 1.57
C ILE A 133 4.07 5.49 0.13
N THR A 134 4.39 6.63 -0.46
CA THR A 134 4.91 6.76 -1.83
C THR A 134 6.20 7.59 -1.81
N PRO A 135 7.36 6.97 -1.56
CA PRO A 135 8.66 7.64 -1.62
C PRO A 135 8.94 8.16 -3.03
N SER A 136 9.50 9.35 -3.12
CA SER A 136 9.82 9.99 -4.40
C SER A 136 10.99 10.97 -4.27
N ASP A 137 11.70 11.23 -5.36
CA ASP A 137 12.71 12.30 -5.42
C ASP A 137 12.13 13.71 -5.27
N LEU A 138 10.82 13.82 -5.45
CA LEU A 138 10.03 15.03 -5.21
C LEU A 138 10.13 15.52 -3.76
N LYS A 139 9.71 16.78 -3.53
CA LYS A 139 9.66 17.36 -2.18
C LYS A 139 8.74 16.50 -1.29
N TYR A 140 9.20 16.25 -0.06
CA TYR A 140 8.40 15.54 0.93
C TYR A 140 7.06 16.24 1.18
N PHE A 141 6.02 15.46 1.47
CA PHE A 141 4.71 15.98 1.83
C PHE A 141 3.90 14.95 2.62
N ILE A 142 2.86 15.45 3.30
CA ILE A 142 1.79 14.65 3.90
C ILE A 142 0.47 15.29 3.45
N LYS A 143 -0.45 14.51 2.90
CA LYS A 143 -1.72 14.97 2.34
C LYS A 143 -2.84 13.99 2.67
N ASP A 144 -4.00 14.49 3.06
CA ASP A 144 -5.21 13.69 3.12
C ASP A 144 -5.92 13.74 1.77
N VAL A 145 -6.08 12.59 1.13
CA VAL A 145 -6.74 12.44 -0.16
C VAL A 145 -7.75 11.29 -0.06
N LEU A 146 -9.04 11.60 -0.21
CA LEU A 146 -10.13 10.62 -0.15
C LEU A 146 -10.17 9.81 1.16
N GLY A 147 -9.76 10.40 2.29
CA GLY A 147 -9.72 9.72 3.59
C GLY A 147 -8.51 8.79 3.76
N CYS A 148 -7.55 8.85 2.84
CA CYS A 148 -6.26 8.20 2.93
C CYS A 148 -5.17 9.24 3.23
N VAL A 149 -4.38 9.01 4.27
CA VAL A 149 -3.20 9.83 4.55
C VAL A 149 -2.07 9.38 3.63
N CYS A 150 -1.78 10.20 2.62
CA CYS A 150 -0.71 9.95 1.67
C CYS A 150 0.57 10.67 2.12
N MET A 151 1.66 9.93 2.24
CA MET A 151 2.96 10.45 2.66
C MET A 151 4.04 10.16 1.61
N ASN A 152 4.74 11.21 1.20
CA ASN A 152 6.05 11.09 0.57
C ASN A 152 7.13 11.49 1.58
N PRO A 153 7.88 10.54 2.17
CA PRO A 153 8.99 10.85 3.08
C PRO A 153 10.24 11.42 2.38
N SER A 154 10.24 11.51 1.04
CA SER A 154 11.43 11.78 0.22
C SER A 154 12.51 10.69 0.39
N ARG A 155 13.67 10.86 -0.26
CA ARG A 155 14.86 10.03 -0.04
C ARG A 155 15.57 10.38 1.27
N LEU A 156 16.17 9.36 1.88
CA LEU A 156 17.01 9.49 3.08
C LEU A 156 18.29 10.28 2.81
N THR A 157 18.79 10.26 1.57
CA THR A 157 19.94 11.05 1.10
C THR A 157 19.60 11.69 -0.25
N LYS A 158 20.12 12.88 -0.53
CA LYS A 158 20.00 13.55 -1.84
C LYS A 158 21.39 13.94 -2.33
N GLY A 159 21.96 13.13 -3.22
CA GLY A 159 23.35 13.28 -3.66
C GLY A 159 24.31 13.14 -2.48
N GLN A 160 25.10 14.19 -2.22
CA GLN A 160 26.08 14.23 -1.12
C GLN A 160 25.51 14.81 0.19
N VAL A 161 24.21 15.12 0.24
CA VAL A 161 23.56 15.78 1.40
C VAL A 161 22.57 14.83 2.07
N GLY A 162 22.38 15.00 3.37
CA GLY A 162 21.31 14.34 4.14
C GLY A 162 19.93 14.67 3.58
N GLY A 163 19.04 13.67 3.61
CA GLY A 163 17.67 13.76 3.15
C GLY A 163 16.68 13.80 4.32
N CYS A 164 15.59 13.05 4.22
CA CYS A 164 14.53 13.04 5.21
C CYS A 164 13.99 11.62 5.48
N TYR A 165 13.25 11.49 6.57
CA TYR A 165 12.44 10.31 6.89
C TYR A 165 11.08 10.73 7.46
N GLY A 166 10.09 9.84 7.35
CA GLY A 166 8.74 10.05 7.89
C GLY A 166 8.54 9.36 9.24
N GLN A 167 7.81 10.01 10.15
CA GLN A 167 7.26 9.41 11.36
C GLN A 167 5.74 9.55 11.37
N VAL A 168 5.05 8.49 11.78
CA VAL A 168 3.58 8.45 11.84
C VAL A 168 3.16 7.91 13.21
N TRP A 169 2.19 8.57 13.84
CA TRP A 169 1.50 8.09 15.04
C TRP A 169 0.12 7.60 14.63
N VAL A 170 -0.10 6.31 14.82
CA VAL A 170 -1.37 5.65 14.52
C VAL A 170 -2.04 5.19 15.80
N GLN A 171 -3.37 5.33 15.85
CA GLN A 171 -4.20 4.79 16.92
C GLN A 171 -5.24 3.85 16.31
N PRO A 172 -5.26 2.58 16.76
CA PRO A 172 -6.30 1.63 16.38
C PRO A 172 -7.68 2.16 16.76
N GLN A 173 -8.66 1.98 15.88
CA GLN A 173 -10.03 2.36 16.21
C GLN A 173 -10.74 1.30 17.05
N ALA A 174 -11.48 1.76 18.05
CA ALA A 174 -12.39 0.92 18.81
C ALA A 174 -13.65 0.62 17.97
N CYS A 175 -14.12 -0.63 18.08
CA CYS A 175 -15.31 -1.08 17.35
C CYS A 175 -16.55 -0.27 17.76
N GLY A 176 -17.28 0.29 16.79
CA GLY A 176 -18.56 0.99 17.01
C GLY A 176 -18.50 2.53 17.05
N ALA A 177 -17.33 3.14 16.86
CA ALA A 177 -17.21 4.61 16.71
C ALA A 177 -17.35 5.06 15.25
N GLU A 178 -17.73 6.33 15.04
CA GLU A 178 -17.73 6.99 13.73
C GLU A 178 -16.34 6.92 13.08
N ARG A 179 -16.26 6.67 11.77
CA ARG A 179 -15.01 6.44 11.05
C ARG A 179 -14.12 7.69 11.08
N LYS A 180 -13.14 7.72 11.97
CA LYS A 180 -12.08 8.74 12.01
C LYS A 180 -10.89 8.27 11.13
N SER A 181 -9.91 9.12 10.87
CA SER A 181 -8.62 8.63 10.35
C SER A 181 -7.85 7.94 11.48
N PRO A 182 -7.31 6.73 11.30
CA PRO A 182 -6.50 6.08 12.34
C PRO A 182 -5.11 6.73 12.51
N CYS A 183 -4.65 7.50 11.54
CA CYS A 183 -3.46 8.34 11.67
C CYS A 183 -3.80 9.60 12.49
N ILE A 184 -3.20 9.73 13.67
CA ILE A 184 -3.36 10.90 14.56
C ILE A 184 -2.48 12.05 14.07
N ALA A 185 -1.22 11.74 13.78
CA ALA A 185 -0.21 12.71 13.40
C ALA A 185 0.82 12.07 12.49
N ALA A 186 1.44 12.89 11.65
CA ALA A 186 2.55 12.50 10.81
C ALA A 186 3.51 13.68 10.66
N GLN A 187 4.81 13.41 10.62
CA GLN A 187 5.84 14.42 10.40
C GLN A 187 6.95 13.89 9.50
N VAL A 188 7.63 14.79 8.80
CA VAL A 188 8.83 14.50 8.02
C VAL A 188 10.01 15.25 8.63
N ILE A 189 11.10 14.53 8.89
CA ILE A 189 12.25 15.01 9.66
C ILE A 189 13.50 14.89 8.81
N LYS A 190 14.36 15.90 8.85
CA LYS A 190 15.67 15.88 8.18
C LYS A 190 16.68 15.10 9.02
N ILE A 191 17.54 14.34 8.35
CA ILE A 191 18.67 13.65 8.99
C ILE A 191 19.91 14.52 9.09
#